data_AF-E2A8C9-F1
#
_entry.id   AF-E2A8C9-F1
#
_cell.length_a   1.000
_cell.length_b   1.000
_cell.length_c   1.000
_cell.angle_alpha   90.00
_cell.angle_beta   90.00
_cell.angle_gamma   90.00
#
_symmetry.space_group_name_H-M   'P 1'
#
loop_
_entity.id
_entity.type
_entity.pdbx_description
1 polymer ?
#
loop_
_entity_poly.entity_id
_entity_poly.type
_entity_poly.pdbx_seq_one_letter_code
_entity_poly.pdbx_strand_id
1 'polypeptide(L)'
;IALDTDCWPSRSQEGYMNINAHILNNLWKPQILTLNMQELSEKHTAKNLADSLQNITAKWQIDTKSVSVVHDNAGNIVAAVNMMNVEFNYSCAAHTINLVVTDVLKEDNISIVLAKGSKIVSHFHYSVNASK
;
A
#
# COMPACT_ATOMS: atom_id res chain seq x y z
N ILE A 1 15.37 11.79 -4.89
CA ILE A 1 14.99 10.38 -4.59
C ILE A 1 13.47 10.34 -4.55
N ALA A 2 12.84 9.29 -5.07
CA ALA A 2 11.41 9.06 -4.90
C ALA A 2 11.20 7.85 -3.98
N LEU A 3 10.24 7.93 -3.06
CA LEU A 3 9.91 6.83 -2.17
C LEU A 3 8.57 6.24 -2.57
N ASP A 4 8.43 4.93 -2.40
CA ASP A 4 7.11 4.31 -2.29
C ASP A 4 7.00 3.61 -0.94
N THR A 5 5.79 3.59 -0.40
CA THR A 5 5.47 2.86 0.82
C THR A 5 4.18 2.08 0.64
N ASP A 6 4.18 0.87 1.16
CA ASP A 6 3.02 -0.01 1.18
C ASP A 6 2.84 -0.57 2.58
N CYS A 7 1.57 -0.73 2.99
CA CYS A 7 1.19 -1.23 4.30
C CYS A 7 0.14 -2.32 4.13
N TRP A 8 0.39 -3.50 4.69
CA TRP A 8 -0.55 -4.60 4.57
C TRP A 8 -0.60 -5.45 5.86
N PRO A 9 -1.74 -6.08 6.15
CA PRO A 9 -1.81 -7.10 7.20
C PRO A 9 -1.31 -8.45 6.68
N SER A 10 -0.64 -9.22 7.53
CA SER A 10 -0.40 -10.65 7.30
C SER A 10 -1.68 -11.45 7.51
N ARG A 11 -1.62 -12.74 7.16
CA ARG A 11 -2.71 -13.70 7.46
C ARG A 11 -2.97 -13.83 8.98
N SER A 12 -1.97 -13.58 9.81
CA SER A 12 -2.07 -13.56 11.26
C SER A 12 -2.55 -12.22 11.82
N GLN A 13 -2.95 -11.28 10.94
CA GLN A 13 -3.39 -9.91 11.28
C GLN A 13 -2.29 -9.01 11.87
N GLU A 14 -1.02 -9.34 11.62
CA GLU A 14 0.12 -8.48 11.97
C GLU A 14 0.34 -7.47 10.85
N GLY A 15 0.49 -6.19 11.20
CA GLY A 15 0.72 -5.15 10.21
C GLY A 15 2.18 -5.11 9.76
N TYR A 16 2.41 -4.83 8.48
CA TYR A 16 3.74 -4.59 7.94
C TYR A 16 3.76 -3.28 7.18
N MET A 17 4.93 -2.63 7.18
CA MET A 17 5.26 -1.49 6.32
C MET A 17 6.53 -1.80 5.56
N ASN A 18 6.49 -1.52 4.27
CA ASN A 18 7.67 -1.46 3.43
C ASN A 18 7.92 -0.02 2.96
N ILE A 19 9.20 0.31 2.79
CA ILE A 19 9.62 1.56 2.14
C ILE A 19 10.73 1.23 1.14
N ASN A 20 10.55 1.62 -0.12
CA ASN A 20 11.62 1.57 -1.10
C ASN A 20 12.01 2.98 -1.56
N ALA A 21 13.27 3.12 -1.97
CA ALA A 21 13.80 4.27 -2.66
C ALA A 21 14.02 3.95 -4.13
N HIS A 22 13.52 4.84 -4.98
CA HIS A 22 13.71 4.87 -6.41
C HIS A 22 14.75 5.94 -6.75
N ILE A 23 15.78 5.52 -7.48
CA ILE A 23 16.85 6.38 -7.97
C ILE A 23 17.17 6.06 -9.43
N LEU A 24 17.81 6.99 -10.11
CA LEU A 24 18.49 6.75 -11.39
C LEU A 24 19.98 6.63 -11.11
N ASN A 25 20.60 5.57 -11.63
CA ASN A 25 22.06 5.44 -11.57
C ASN A 25 22.75 6.30 -12.65
N ASN A 26 24.08 6.30 -12.67
CA ASN A 26 24.89 7.08 -13.62
C ASN A 26 24.69 6.67 -15.10
N LEU A 27 24.06 5.53 -15.35
CA LEU A 27 23.69 5.06 -16.69
C LEU A 27 22.23 5.36 -17.03
N TRP A 28 21.56 6.23 -16.26
CA TRP A 28 20.14 6.56 -16.42
C TRP A 28 19.20 5.35 -16.30
N LYS A 29 19.62 4.30 -15.57
CA LYS A 29 18.78 3.13 -15.33
C LYS A 29 18.04 3.27 -13.98
N PRO A 30 16.73 3.02 -13.94
CA PRO A 30 15.97 2.97 -12.68
C PRO A 30 16.52 1.89 -11.77
N GLN A 31 16.67 2.21 -10.50
CA GLN A 31 17.03 1.28 -9.44
C GLN A 31 16.01 1.42 -8.31
N ILE A 32 15.62 0.28 -7.74
CA ILE A 32 14.73 0.20 -6.60
C ILE A 32 15.51 -0.43 -5.46
N LEU A 33 15.55 0.26 -4.32
CA LEU A 33 16.27 -0.16 -3.13
C LEU A 33 15.28 -0.25 -1.97
N THR A 34 15.06 -1.43 -1.42
CA THR A 34 14.29 -1.58 -0.19
C THR A 34 15.09 -1.01 0.97
N LEU A 35 14.60 0.09 1.55
CA LEU A 35 15.25 0.77 2.66
C LEU A 35 14.96 0.06 3.98
N ASN A 36 13.73 -0.41 4.13
CA ASN A 36 13.28 -1.08 5.33
C ASN A 36 11.99 -1.86 5.06
N MET A 37 11.89 -3.01 5.71
CA MET A 37 10.66 -3.79 5.85
C MET A 37 10.51 -4.10 7.33
N GLN A 38 9.44 -3.63 7.94
CA GLN A 38 9.21 -3.79 9.36
C GLN A 38 7.78 -4.17 9.68
N GLU A 39 7.62 -4.88 10.78
CA GLU A 39 6.32 -5.04 11.42
C GLU A 39 5.89 -3.70 12.05
N LEU A 40 4.63 -3.36 11.85
CA LEU A 40 3.95 -2.26 12.53
C LEU A 40 3.32 -2.80 13.82
N SER A 41 4.16 -2.98 14.85
CA SER A 41 3.72 -3.50 16.15
C SER A 41 2.79 -2.53 16.90
N GLU A 42 2.83 -1.25 16.56
CA GLU A 42 1.91 -0.24 17.07
C GLU A 42 0.67 -0.07 16.18
N LYS A 43 -0.38 0.56 16.72
CA LYS A 43 -1.56 0.93 15.93
C LYS A 43 -1.13 1.77 14.71
N HIS A 44 -1.71 1.48 13.55
CA HIS A 44 -1.44 2.16 12.28
C HIS A 44 -2.04 3.57 12.23
N THR A 45 -1.80 4.39 13.25
CA THR A 45 -2.21 5.80 13.27
C THR A 45 -1.34 6.60 12.31
N ALA A 46 -1.88 7.71 11.78
CA ALA A 46 -1.12 8.60 10.91
C ALA A 46 0.21 9.05 11.54
N LYS A 47 0.21 9.32 12.84
CA LYS A 47 1.42 9.72 13.59
C LYS A 47 2.48 8.62 13.59
N ASN A 48 2.11 7.40 13.95
CA ASN A 48 3.07 6.28 14.03
C ASN A 48 3.68 5.94 12.67
N LEU A 49 2.88 6.06 11.60
CA LEU A 49 3.36 5.88 10.23
C LEU A 49 4.32 7.01 9.84
N ALA A 50 4.00 8.27 10.17
CA ALA A 50 4.88 9.42 9.90
C ALA A 50 6.21 9.28 10.64
N ASP A 51 6.18 8.95 11.93
CA ASP A 51 7.37 8.73 12.75
C ASP A 51 8.22 7.58 12.17
N SER A 52 7.60 6.50 11.71
CA SER A 52 8.30 5.39 11.05
C SER A 52 9.00 5.82 9.76
N LEU A 53 8.28 6.51 8.87
CA LEU A 53 8.83 7.02 7.60
C LEU A 53 9.99 8.01 7.87
N GLN A 54 9.85 8.91 8.84
CA GLN A 54 10.88 9.87 9.23
C GLN A 54 12.11 9.18 9.84
N ASN A 55 11.92 8.22 10.74
CA ASN A 55 13.02 7.47 11.33
C ASN A 55 13.81 6.69 10.26
N ILE A 56 13.12 6.08 9.30
CA ILE A 56 13.77 5.32 8.22
C ILE A 56 14.53 6.28 7.29
N THR A 57 13.91 7.38 6.86
CA THR A 57 14.59 8.36 6.00
C THR A 57 15.78 9.03 6.68
N ALA A 58 15.69 9.33 7.98
CA ALA A 58 16.80 9.85 8.78
C ALA A 58 17.94 8.83 8.94
N LYS A 59 17.62 7.55 9.21
CA LYS A 59 18.60 6.45 9.30
C LYS A 59 19.44 6.33 8.03
N TRP A 60 18.82 6.53 6.87
CA TRP A 60 19.49 6.51 5.56
C TRP A 60 20.06 7.87 5.13
N GLN A 61 19.89 8.94 5.94
CA GLN A 61 20.36 10.31 5.65
C GLN A 61 19.81 10.85 4.31
N ILE A 62 18.52 10.60 4.08
CA ILE A 62 17.77 11.02 2.88
C ILE A 62 16.52 11.84 3.23
N ASP A 63 16.31 12.16 4.49
CA ASP A 63 15.22 12.98 5.01
C ASP A 63 15.12 14.35 4.30
N THR A 64 16.25 14.92 3.89
CA THR A 64 16.33 16.17 3.10
C THR A 64 16.45 15.95 1.58
N LYS A 65 16.51 14.69 1.12
CA LYS A 65 16.74 14.32 -0.30
C LYS A 65 15.55 13.62 -0.96
N SER A 66 14.56 13.22 -0.15
CA SER A 66 13.31 12.67 -0.64
C SER A 66 12.47 13.78 -1.24
N VAL A 67 12.14 13.64 -2.51
CA VAL A 67 11.38 14.64 -3.27
C VAL A 67 9.92 14.22 -3.36
N SER A 68 9.64 12.92 -3.43
CA SER A 68 8.28 12.40 -3.54
C SER A 68 8.05 11.15 -2.71
N VAL A 69 6.81 10.94 -2.28
CA VAL A 69 6.33 9.71 -1.64
C VAL A 69 5.08 9.23 -2.38
N VAL A 70 5.08 7.97 -2.79
CA VAL A 70 3.94 7.27 -3.38
C VAL A 70 3.37 6.30 -2.35
N HIS A 71 2.04 6.28 -2.15
CA HIS A 71 1.38 5.40 -1.18
C HIS A 71 0.05 4.84 -1.70
N ASP A 72 -0.51 3.83 -1.04
CA ASP A 72 -1.74 3.10 -1.44
C ASP A 72 -3.06 3.88 -1.26
N ASN A 73 -3.00 5.20 -1.04
CA ASN A 73 -4.14 6.07 -0.76
C ASN A 73 -4.96 5.76 0.52
N ALA A 74 -4.49 4.91 1.43
CA ALA A 74 -5.20 4.69 2.70
C ALA A 74 -5.19 5.96 3.58
N GLY A 75 -6.29 6.23 4.29
CA GLY A 75 -6.47 7.50 5.00
C GLY A 75 -5.36 7.81 6.01
N ASN A 76 -4.85 6.81 6.73
CA ASN A 76 -3.79 7.00 7.72
C ASN A 76 -2.43 7.30 7.07
N ILE A 77 -2.08 6.65 5.94
CA ILE A 77 -0.81 6.92 5.26
C ILE A 77 -0.84 8.26 4.52
N VAL A 78 -1.99 8.66 3.95
CA VAL A 78 -2.18 9.99 3.38
C VAL A 78 -1.90 11.06 4.43
N ALA A 79 -2.51 10.93 5.61
CA ALA A 79 -2.30 11.87 6.71
C ALA A 79 -0.85 11.84 7.21
N ALA A 80 -0.20 10.68 7.26
CA ALA A 80 1.19 10.53 7.67
C ALA A 80 2.16 11.25 6.74
N VAL A 81 2.03 11.04 5.43
CA VAL A 81 2.91 11.68 4.43
C VAL A 81 2.71 13.20 4.40
N ASN A 82 1.47 13.68 4.61
CA ASN A 82 1.21 15.11 4.76
C ASN A 82 1.93 15.73 5.98
N MET A 83 2.15 14.97 7.06
CA MET A 83 2.93 15.44 8.22
C MET A 83 4.43 15.53 7.94
N MET A 84 4.94 14.82 6.92
CA MET A 84 6.37 14.82 6.58
C MET A 84 6.81 16.05 5.78
N ASN A 85 5.87 16.88 5.29
CA ASN A 85 6.15 18.07 4.49
C ASN A 85 7.03 17.77 3.25
N VAL A 86 6.74 16.67 2.56
CA VAL A 86 7.41 16.30 1.30
C VAL A 86 6.89 17.17 0.14
N GLU A 87 7.75 17.44 -0.84
CA GLU A 87 7.40 18.30 -1.98
C GLU A 87 6.28 17.70 -2.83
N PHE A 88 6.31 16.38 -3.04
CA PHE A 88 5.28 15.68 -3.80
C PHE A 88 4.71 14.48 -3.04
N ASN A 89 3.39 14.50 -2.85
CA ASN A 89 2.63 13.42 -2.24
C ASN A 89 1.68 12.80 -3.28
N TYR A 90 1.87 11.53 -3.63
CA TYR A 90 1.14 10.87 -4.71
C TYR A 90 0.44 9.59 -4.26
N SER A 91 -0.80 9.42 -4.70
CA SER A 91 -1.52 8.15 -4.59
C SER A 91 -1.07 7.16 -5.68
N CYS A 92 -1.01 5.88 -5.33
CA CYS A 92 -0.68 4.80 -6.24
C CYS A 92 -1.73 4.70 -7.36
N ALA A 93 -1.28 4.79 -8.62
CA ALA A 93 -2.15 4.69 -9.78
C ALA A 93 -2.92 3.36 -9.85
N ALA A 94 -2.27 2.25 -9.47
CA ALA A 94 -2.91 0.94 -9.45
C ALA A 94 -4.07 0.89 -8.44
N HIS A 95 -3.89 1.51 -7.27
CA HIS A 95 -4.97 1.62 -6.28
C HIS A 95 -6.13 2.48 -6.81
N THR A 96 -5.83 3.62 -7.45
CA THR A 96 -6.85 4.45 -8.09
C THR A 96 -7.65 3.69 -9.15
N ILE A 97 -6.98 2.91 -10.00
CA ILE A 97 -7.65 2.04 -10.99
C ILE A 97 -8.51 0.99 -10.27
N ASN A 98 -8.00 0.36 -9.22
CA ASN A 98 -8.76 -0.61 -8.44
C ASN A 98 -10.02 0.00 -7.82
N LEU A 99 -9.97 1.25 -7.34
CA LEU A 99 -11.14 1.96 -6.83
C LEU A 99 -12.20 2.15 -7.93
N VAL A 100 -11.78 2.59 -9.12
CA VAL A 100 -12.69 2.75 -10.27
C VAL A 100 -13.34 1.42 -10.65
N VAL A 101 -12.53 0.36 -10.79
CA VAL A 101 -13.05 -0.97 -11.14
C VAL A 101 -14.02 -1.45 -10.06
N THR A 102 -13.64 -1.37 -8.79
CA THR A 102 -14.46 -1.81 -7.66
C THR A 102 -15.79 -1.05 -7.61
N ASP A 103 -15.79 0.23 -7.96
CA ASP A 103 -17.01 1.02 -8.00
C ASP A 103 -17.95 0.57 -9.13
N VAL A 104 -17.42 0.38 -10.34
CA VAL A 104 -18.19 -0.15 -11.49
C VAL A 104 -18.75 -1.54 -11.19
N LEU A 105 -18.04 -2.39 -10.45
CA LEU A 105 -18.53 -3.72 -10.09
C LEU A 105 -19.76 -3.71 -9.17
N LYS A 106 -20.13 -2.55 -8.60
CA LYS A 106 -21.35 -2.40 -7.78
C LYS A 106 -22.61 -2.20 -8.60
N GLU A 107 -22.50 -1.85 -9.89
CA GLU A 107 -23.65 -1.70 -10.78
C GLU A 107 -24.55 -2.93 -10.75
N ASP A 108 -25.87 -2.74 -10.69
CA ASP A 108 -26.84 -3.81 -10.39
C ASP A 108 -26.72 -5.02 -11.33
N ASN A 109 -26.52 -4.78 -12.63
CA ASN A 109 -26.39 -5.83 -13.63
C ASN A 109 -25.10 -6.66 -13.46
N ILE A 110 -24.04 -6.07 -12.92
CA ILE A 110 -22.75 -6.73 -12.67
C ILE A 110 -22.77 -7.42 -11.30
N SER A 111 -23.23 -6.71 -10.27
CA SER A 111 -23.23 -7.18 -8.89
C SER A 111 -24.07 -8.45 -8.70
N ILE A 112 -25.18 -8.61 -9.44
CA ILE A 112 -25.98 -9.85 -9.45
C ILE A 112 -25.18 -11.05 -9.97
N VAL A 113 -24.40 -10.87 -11.04
CA VAL A 113 -23.58 -11.93 -11.63
C VAL A 113 -22.44 -12.29 -10.68
N LEU A 114 -21.76 -11.28 -10.12
CA LEU A 114 -20.73 -11.49 -9.11
C LEU A 114 -21.28 -12.24 -7.89
N ALA A 115 -22.46 -11.88 -7.39
CA ALA A 115 -23.07 -12.54 -6.24
C ALA A 115 -23.33 -14.04 -6.51
N LYS A 116 -23.72 -14.41 -7.73
CA LYS A 116 -23.87 -15.83 -8.12
C LYS A 116 -22.52 -16.55 -8.15
N GLY A 117 -21.49 -15.93 -8.74
CA GLY A 117 -20.13 -16.46 -8.75
C GLY A 117 -19.58 -16.66 -7.33
N SER A 118 -19.72 -15.63 -6.48
CA SER A 118 -19.33 -15.69 -5.07
C SER A 118 -20.04 -16.82 -4.32
N LYS A 119 -21.34 -17.05 -4.56
CA LYS A 119 -22.06 -18.19 -3.96
C LYS A 119 -21.47 -19.54 -4.36
N ILE A 120 -21.06 -19.71 -5.61
CA ILE A 120 -20.41 -20.94 -6.07
C ILE A 120 -19.06 -21.08 -5.36
N VAL A 121 -18.21 -20.05 -5.38
CA VAL A 121 -16.91 -20.07 -4.70
C VAL A 121 -17.07 -20.39 -3.22
N SER A 122 -18.02 -19.75 -2.53
CA SER A 122 -18.33 -20.02 -1.13
C SER A 122 -18.80 -21.46 -0.92
N HIS A 123 -19.62 -22.03 -1.80
CA HIS A 123 -20.02 -23.43 -1.69
C HIS A 123 -18.81 -24.37 -1.70
N PHE A 124 -17.91 -24.21 -2.66
CA PHE A 124 -16.68 -25.02 -2.75
C PHE A 124 -15.70 -24.74 -1.61
N HIS A 125 -15.70 -23.54 -1.04
CA HIS A 125 -14.85 -23.21 0.10
C HIS A 125 -15.33 -23.86 1.42
N TYR A 126 -16.64 -23.99 1.62
CA TYR A 126 -17.22 -24.52 2.86
C TYR A 126 -17.69 -25.99 2.79
N SER A 127 -17.84 -26.57 1.60
CA SER A 127 -18.32 -27.95 1.42
C SER A 127 -17.18 -28.93 1.23
N VAL A 128 -16.86 -29.71 2.28
CA VAL A 128 -15.83 -30.76 2.26
C VAL A 128 -16.05 -31.80 1.16
N ASN A 129 -17.30 -32.05 0.77
CA ASN A 129 -17.64 -32.99 -0.30
C ASN A 129 -17.40 -32.40 -1.70
N ALA A 130 -17.49 -31.08 -1.85
CA ALA A 130 -17.29 -30.39 -3.13
C ALA A 130 -15.83 -29.93 -3.33
N SER A 131 -15.05 -29.74 -2.26
CA SER A 131 -13.63 -29.34 -2.33
C SER A 131 -12.65 -30.47 -2.68
N LYS A 132 -13.13 -31.69 -2.89
CA LYS A 132 -12.34 -32.87 -3.29
C LYS A 132 -12.36 -33.05 -4.79
#